data_AF-A0A353JAD0-F1
#
_entry.id   AF-A0A353JAD0-F1
#
_cell.length_a   1.000
_cell.length_b   1.000
_cell.length_c   1.000
_cell.angle_alpha   90.00
_cell.angle_beta   90.00
_cell.angle_gamma   90.00
#
_symmetry.space_group_name_H-M   'P 1'
#
loop_
_entity.id
_entity.type
_entity.pdbx_description
1 polymer ?
#
loop_
_entity_poly.entity_id
_entity_poly.type
_entity_poly.pdbx_seq_one_letter_code
_entity_poly.pdbx_strand_id
1 'polypeptide(L)'
;DENNLYIYAASSSSNQLKAQSTIDDNAKFDITYTVSGITIKAKGKNTRNQLQYNSGSNIFSCYSGGQQAVQLYVQAVNEKTLNISEESLSGIVGQGATEIKAVYENWTPTTFNWTSSNETVATIEGGETATITPLSYGETTISLSASDGTNTLDASNTCKYSVTVLPEEIKLYISDTETYEISLGYGSVKFQSLPKVKILPEGSNQDVNWSIVSGENFISLANTRYNINAAGTAIIRATSTVNSNVYKDFTIIVTPNVVESLSVTGTPSIQYTSTNLDLTGLTFTAKMSNTGDTVVNTNDIAFSPATMPSEPTENLEITATYGEKSCTFNVSVEESPKGFALLTDASLLNAGDKIVFARRDKGALSSSLSDSTSKHITSVSTNYLQSDTTFLTIDNVMYGEEYVEVFTLGGQSGQWTIADSNGTYINAKSGGGLEYTEGTWSINISSDNYATVKSNTASTYSLYYNSQSPRFTVYNNTNMLQIEIFYMTKSTFDSSVNASMVSAMDWARSFNDNVITNCDVTGVAAPNVSNWETPFDLVTELDQTTLNYLINLAGNRDGNLLEKSIWYYDYIISKYGDTYVNYLDRNISKSNPINIINSANENIIPLIVIVSLVSVSTIGGYFFIRKRKEQ
;
A
#
# COMPACT_ATOMS: atom_id res chain seq x y z
N ASP A 1 -96.72 -7.95 58.18
CA ASP A 1 -97.29 -9.31 58.04
C ASP A 1 -98.16 -9.31 56.79
N GLU A 2 -98.94 -10.36 56.53
CA GLU A 2 -99.85 -10.43 55.36
C GLU A 2 -100.93 -9.33 55.36
N ASN A 3 -101.12 -8.61 56.49
CA ASN A 3 -102.01 -7.48 56.63
C ASN A 3 -101.28 -6.12 56.59
N ASN A 4 -100.01 -6.09 56.13
CA ASN A 4 -99.15 -4.90 56.13
C ASN A 4 -98.92 -4.25 57.51
N LEU A 5 -99.02 -5.01 58.61
CA LEU A 5 -98.69 -4.54 59.96
C LEU A 5 -97.21 -4.78 60.30
N TYR A 6 -96.66 -3.93 61.16
CA TYR A 6 -95.29 -4.03 61.67
C TYR A 6 -95.29 -4.73 63.02
N ILE A 7 -94.40 -5.71 63.20
CA ILE A 7 -94.16 -6.32 64.51
C ILE A 7 -93.38 -5.37 65.41
N TYR A 8 -93.62 -5.39 66.72
CA TYR A 8 -92.92 -4.53 67.69
C TYR A 8 -92.82 -5.15 69.09
N ALA A 9 -91.81 -4.73 69.86
CA ALA A 9 -91.63 -5.11 71.26
C ALA A 9 -92.57 -4.31 72.17
N ALA A 10 -93.63 -4.93 72.68
CA ALA A 10 -94.79 -4.20 73.18
C ALA A 10 -94.78 -3.83 74.67
N SER A 11 -93.86 -4.37 75.48
CA SER A 11 -93.86 -4.14 76.93
C SER A 11 -92.48 -4.29 77.56
N SER A 12 -92.26 -3.60 78.67
CA SER A 12 -91.11 -3.81 79.57
C SER A 12 -91.41 -4.81 80.70
N SER A 13 -92.69 -4.99 81.04
CA SER A 13 -93.13 -5.83 82.16
C SER A 13 -93.61 -7.22 81.73
N SER A 14 -93.91 -7.42 80.45
CA SER A 14 -94.42 -8.69 79.91
C SER A 14 -93.72 -9.07 78.60
N ASN A 15 -93.56 -10.37 78.34
CA ASN A 15 -92.96 -10.87 77.10
C ASN A 15 -93.97 -10.82 75.95
N GLN A 16 -94.09 -9.67 75.27
CA GLN A 16 -95.08 -9.45 74.22
C GLN A 16 -94.43 -8.97 72.93
N LEU A 17 -94.59 -9.75 71.86
CA LEU A 17 -94.43 -9.32 70.47
C LEU A 17 -95.83 -9.12 69.89
N LYS A 18 -96.11 -7.92 69.40
CA LYS A 18 -97.42 -7.56 68.84
C LYS A 18 -97.24 -6.95 67.45
N ALA A 19 -98.35 -6.74 66.74
CA ALA A 19 -98.37 -6.01 65.48
C ALA A 19 -99.07 -4.65 65.66
N GLN A 20 -98.62 -3.65 64.91
CA GLN A 20 -99.22 -2.31 64.84
C GLN A 20 -99.09 -1.72 63.44
N SER A 21 -99.92 -0.72 63.12
CA SER A 21 -99.95 -0.08 61.79
C SER A 21 -98.93 1.05 61.61
N THR A 22 -98.21 1.44 62.67
CA THR A 22 -97.24 2.54 62.63
C THR A 22 -95.84 2.05 62.97
N ILE A 23 -94.81 2.67 62.38
CA ILE A 23 -93.42 2.38 62.69
C ILE A 23 -92.94 3.35 63.78
N ASP A 24 -92.80 2.86 65.01
CA ASP A 24 -92.06 3.54 66.08
C ASP A 24 -90.72 2.83 66.34
N ASP A 25 -89.95 3.29 67.34
CA ASP A 25 -88.66 2.68 67.64
C ASP A 25 -88.77 1.26 68.23
N ASN A 26 -89.90 0.88 68.86
CA ASN A 26 -90.12 -0.51 69.28
C ASN A 26 -90.46 -1.43 68.09
N ALA A 27 -90.87 -0.87 66.94
CA ALA A 27 -91.13 -1.57 65.68
C ALA A 27 -89.92 -1.59 64.72
N LYS A 28 -88.81 -0.92 65.08
CA LYS A 28 -87.54 -1.00 64.35
C LYS A 28 -86.61 -1.96 65.07
N PHE A 29 -85.97 -2.86 64.33
CA PHE A 29 -85.05 -3.86 64.90
C PHE A 29 -83.66 -3.70 64.32
N ASP A 30 -82.66 -3.72 65.20
CA ASP A 30 -81.27 -3.95 64.81
C ASP A 30 -81.06 -5.47 64.72
N ILE A 31 -80.53 -5.92 63.58
CA ILE A 31 -80.18 -7.32 63.32
C ILE A 31 -78.66 -7.42 63.32
N THR A 32 -78.10 -8.22 64.21
CA THR A 32 -76.65 -8.43 64.32
C THR A 32 -76.33 -9.91 64.19
N TYR A 33 -75.37 -10.23 63.33
CA TYR A 33 -74.86 -11.58 63.15
C TYR A 33 -73.53 -11.73 63.88
N THR A 34 -73.43 -12.73 64.75
CA THR A 34 -72.18 -13.07 65.47
C THR A 34 -71.91 -14.57 65.37
N VAL A 35 -70.68 -14.98 65.69
CA VAL A 35 -70.32 -16.41 65.79
C VAL A 35 -71.18 -17.19 66.80
N SER A 36 -71.78 -16.50 67.77
CA SER A 36 -72.70 -17.07 68.77
C SER A 36 -74.18 -17.09 68.34
N GLY A 37 -74.50 -16.64 67.12
CA GLY A 37 -75.86 -16.62 66.57
C GLY A 37 -76.37 -15.22 66.22
N ILE A 38 -77.63 -15.16 65.79
CA ILE A 38 -78.31 -13.92 65.38
C ILE A 38 -78.97 -13.26 66.60
N THR A 39 -78.79 -11.96 66.73
CA THR A 39 -79.53 -11.12 67.67
C THR A 39 -80.45 -10.18 66.88
N ILE A 40 -81.74 -10.18 67.22
CA ILE A 40 -82.74 -9.26 66.67
C ILE A 40 -83.32 -8.47 67.84
N LYS A 41 -83.01 -7.17 67.92
CA LYS A 41 -83.35 -6.33 69.07
C LYS A 41 -84.07 -5.06 68.65
N ALA A 42 -85.25 -4.81 69.23
CA ALA A 42 -85.99 -3.59 68.98
C ALA A 42 -85.25 -2.37 69.55
N LYS A 43 -85.27 -1.26 68.82
CA LYS A 43 -84.51 -0.04 69.14
C LYS A 43 -85.16 0.81 70.24
N GLY A 44 -86.44 0.60 70.50
CA GLY A 44 -87.23 1.38 71.45
C GLY A 44 -86.87 1.10 72.92
N LYS A 45 -87.50 1.89 73.82
CA LYS A 45 -87.16 1.93 75.25
C LYS A 45 -87.62 0.72 76.06
N ASN A 46 -88.41 -0.18 75.48
CA ASN A 46 -88.89 -1.35 76.21
C ASN A 46 -87.73 -2.29 76.59
N THR A 47 -87.73 -2.81 77.83
CA THR A 47 -86.61 -3.62 78.34
C THR A 47 -86.69 -5.11 77.94
N ARG A 48 -87.87 -5.60 77.55
CA ARG A 48 -88.05 -6.91 76.93
C ARG A 48 -88.16 -6.72 75.42
N ASN A 49 -87.01 -6.49 74.77
CA ASN A 49 -86.91 -6.05 73.39
C ASN A 49 -86.10 -6.97 72.46
N GLN A 50 -85.63 -8.12 72.95
CA GLN A 50 -84.93 -9.08 72.11
C GLN A 50 -85.91 -10.15 71.62
N LEU A 51 -86.05 -10.31 70.30
CA LEU A 51 -86.84 -11.38 69.72
C LEU A 51 -86.11 -12.70 69.92
N GLN A 52 -86.71 -13.60 70.68
CA GLN A 52 -86.13 -14.90 71.03
C GLN A 52 -87.20 -16.01 70.96
N TYR A 53 -86.75 -17.25 70.86
CA TYR A 53 -87.60 -18.43 70.90
C TYR A 53 -87.67 -19.02 72.31
N ASN A 54 -88.88 -19.15 72.83
CA ASN A 54 -89.15 -19.83 74.09
C ASN A 54 -89.58 -21.28 73.83
N SER A 55 -88.67 -22.21 74.12
CA SER A 55 -88.88 -23.65 73.93
C SER A 55 -89.85 -24.27 74.95
N GLY A 56 -90.09 -23.62 76.09
CA GLY A 56 -91.07 -24.08 77.07
C GLY A 56 -92.51 -23.81 76.66
N SER A 57 -92.75 -22.77 75.85
CA SER A 57 -94.09 -22.39 75.38
C SER A 57 -94.27 -22.49 73.86
N ASN A 58 -93.23 -22.91 73.13
CA ASN A 58 -93.20 -23.00 71.66
C ASN A 58 -93.62 -21.71 70.93
N ILE A 59 -93.15 -20.56 71.41
CA ILE A 59 -93.48 -19.24 70.83
C ILE A 59 -92.24 -18.38 70.59
N PHE A 60 -92.32 -17.51 69.59
CA PHE A 60 -91.44 -16.36 69.43
C PHE A 60 -92.06 -15.15 70.12
N SER A 61 -91.29 -14.46 70.95
CA SER A 61 -91.73 -13.22 71.60
C SER A 61 -90.51 -12.36 71.95
N CYS A 62 -90.75 -11.17 72.52
CA CYS A 62 -89.68 -10.30 73.00
C CYS A 62 -89.38 -10.54 74.49
N TYR A 63 -88.11 -10.74 74.82
CA TYR A 63 -87.62 -11.05 76.16
C TYR A 63 -86.48 -10.10 76.55
N SER A 64 -86.16 -10.05 77.85
CA SER A 64 -84.97 -9.36 78.38
C SER A 64 -83.70 -10.22 78.30
N GLY A 65 -83.84 -11.53 78.02
CA GLY A 65 -82.77 -12.52 77.94
C GLY A 65 -83.23 -13.90 78.40
N GLY A 66 -82.32 -14.90 78.31
CA GLY A 66 -82.52 -16.25 78.85
C GLY A 66 -83.30 -17.23 77.97
N GLN A 67 -83.70 -16.82 76.77
CA GLN A 67 -84.36 -17.68 75.77
C GLN A 67 -83.39 -18.05 74.62
N GLN A 68 -83.80 -18.93 73.72
CA GLN A 68 -82.96 -19.38 72.59
C GLN A 68 -82.92 -18.33 71.47
N ALA A 69 -81.76 -18.20 70.81
CA ALA A 69 -81.59 -17.31 69.66
C ALA A 69 -82.40 -17.79 68.45
N VAL A 70 -82.83 -16.86 67.60
CA VAL A 70 -83.56 -17.16 66.36
C VAL A 70 -82.60 -17.40 65.18
N GLN A 71 -83.10 -18.02 64.12
CA GLN A 71 -82.40 -18.14 62.83
C GLN A 71 -83.20 -17.39 61.75
N LEU A 72 -82.50 -16.75 60.81
CA LEU A 72 -83.09 -16.05 59.66
C LEU A 72 -82.65 -16.74 58.37
N TYR A 73 -83.61 -16.99 57.49
CA TYR A 73 -83.38 -17.46 56.12
C TYR A 73 -83.88 -16.39 55.15
N VAL A 74 -83.15 -16.17 54.05
CA VAL A 74 -83.53 -15.23 52.98
C VAL A 74 -83.85 -16.03 51.71
N GLN A 75 -84.87 -15.61 50.95
CA GLN A 75 -85.24 -16.22 49.67
C GLN A 75 -84.28 -15.75 48.55
N ALA A 76 -83.73 -16.66 47.74
CA ALA A 76 -82.84 -16.31 46.64
C ALA A 76 -83.60 -15.74 45.42
N VAL A 77 -83.01 -14.76 44.73
CA VAL A 77 -83.45 -14.21 43.44
C VAL A 77 -82.32 -14.42 42.42
N ASN A 78 -82.61 -14.95 41.23
CA ASN A 78 -81.59 -15.25 40.20
C ASN A 78 -81.20 -13.96 39.45
N GLU A 79 -79.91 -13.63 39.39
CA GLU A 79 -79.38 -12.47 38.65
C GLU A 79 -79.18 -12.77 37.15
N LYS A 80 -79.37 -11.76 36.30
CA LYS A 80 -79.05 -11.79 34.87
C LYS A 80 -77.53 -11.76 34.67
N THR A 81 -76.99 -12.56 33.74
CA THR A 81 -75.54 -12.57 33.43
C THR A 81 -75.28 -12.33 31.94
N LEU A 82 -74.08 -11.81 31.63
CA LEU A 82 -73.57 -11.58 30.28
C LEU A 82 -72.05 -11.77 30.29
N ASN A 83 -71.50 -12.53 29.33
CA ASN A 83 -70.09 -12.87 29.17
C ASN A 83 -69.73 -13.05 27.68
N ILE A 84 -68.44 -13.19 27.39
CA ILE A 84 -67.91 -13.56 26.06
C ILE A 84 -67.47 -15.03 26.13
N SER A 85 -67.63 -15.78 25.03
CA SER A 85 -67.37 -17.23 24.98
C SER A 85 -65.93 -17.65 25.30
N GLU A 86 -64.96 -16.73 25.22
CA GLU A 86 -63.53 -16.93 25.47
C GLU A 86 -62.92 -15.66 26.09
N GLU A 87 -61.70 -15.74 26.67
CA GLU A 87 -61.04 -14.63 27.38
C GLU A 87 -59.82 -14.02 26.66
N SER A 88 -59.18 -14.75 25.71
CA SER A 88 -58.03 -14.23 24.95
C SER A 88 -57.75 -15.02 23.66
N LEU A 89 -57.30 -14.33 22.59
CA LEU A 89 -56.85 -14.98 21.34
C LEU A 89 -55.80 -14.14 20.60
N SER A 90 -55.00 -14.81 19.78
CA SER A 90 -54.02 -14.20 18.89
C SER A 90 -54.47 -14.34 17.43
N GLY A 91 -54.40 -13.24 16.68
CA GLY A 91 -54.74 -13.18 15.25
C GLY A 91 -53.55 -12.75 14.38
N ILE A 92 -53.56 -13.12 13.11
CA ILE A 92 -52.61 -12.64 12.10
C ILE A 92 -53.41 -11.90 11.03
N VAL A 93 -52.95 -10.71 10.64
CA VAL A 93 -53.58 -9.94 9.56
C VAL A 93 -53.60 -10.78 8.29
N GLY A 94 -54.72 -10.83 7.58
CA GLY A 94 -54.86 -11.62 6.36
C GLY A 94 -55.22 -13.10 6.54
N GLN A 95 -55.12 -13.67 7.75
CA GLN A 95 -55.42 -15.09 8.00
C GLN A 95 -56.91 -15.43 8.21
N GLY A 96 -57.80 -14.48 7.99
CA GLY A 96 -59.25 -14.64 8.13
C GLY A 96 -59.76 -14.21 9.50
N ALA A 97 -61.02 -13.78 9.54
CA ALA A 97 -61.64 -13.23 10.73
C ALA A 97 -62.00 -14.33 11.75
N THR A 98 -61.99 -13.99 13.04
CA THR A 98 -62.35 -14.92 14.13
C THR A 98 -63.73 -14.57 14.69
N GLU A 99 -64.56 -15.58 14.90
CA GLU A 99 -65.89 -15.39 15.50
C GLU A 99 -65.83 -15.55 17.03
N ILE A 100 -66.52 -14.66 17.74
CA ILE A 100 -66.77 -14.77 19.17
C ILE A 100 -68.27 -14.66 19.44
N LYS A 101 -68.73 -15.22 20.58
CA LYS A 101 -70.16 -15.27 20.91
C LYS A 101 -70.46 -14.67 22.28
N ALA A 102 -71.58 -13.95 22.39
CA ALA A 102 -72.16 -13.53 23.66
C ALA A 102 -72.78 -14.72 24.41
N VAL A 103 -72.49 -14.85 25.69
CA VAL A 103 -73.04 -15.88 26.59
C VAL A 103 -73.86 -15.19 27.68
N TYR A 104 -75.12 -15.59 27.87
CA TYR A 104 -76.03 -14.94 28.81
C TYR A 104 -76.98 -15.93 29.49
N GLU A 105 -77.36 -15.67 30.74
CA GLU A 105 -78.31 -16.49 31.52
C GLU A 105 -79.38 -15.65 32.20
N ASN A 106 -80.53 -16.27 32.47
CA ASN A 106 -81.68 -15.67 33.17
C ASN A 106 -82.30 -14.43 32.50
N TRP A 107 -82.06 -14.26 31.19
CA TRP A 107 -82.74 -13.29 30.31
C TRP A 107 -82.52 -13.64 28.82
N THR A 108 -83.18 -12.91 27.91
CA THR A 108 -83.05 -13.09 26.47
C THR A 108 -82.85 -11.73 25.79
N PRO A 109 -81.59 -11.30 25.59
CA PRO A 109 -81.29 -10.07 24.87
C PRO A 109 -81.75 -10.15 23.41
N THR A 110 -82.19 -9.02 22.85
CA THR A 110 -82.56 -8.87 21.45
C THR A 110 -81.58 -8.00 20.68
N THR A 111 -80.68 -7.31 21.38
CA THR A 111 -79.65 -6.43 20.80
C THR A 111 -78.30 -6.62 21.49
N PHE A 112 -77.22 -6.55 20.72
CA PHE A 112 -75.83 -6.71 21.16
C PHE A 112 -74.99 -5.59 20.57
N ASN A 113 -74.13 -4.98 21.38
CA ASN A 113 -73.19 -3.96 20.92
C ASN A 113 -71.77 -4.36 21.33
N TRP A 114 -70.93 -4.51 20.30
CA TRP A 114 -69.52 -4.84 20.43
C TRP A 114 -68.68 -3.61 20.14
N THR A 115 -67.58 -3.44 20.88
CA THR A 115 -66.63 -2.33 20.66
C THR A 115 -65.21 -2.83 20.78
N SER A 116 -64.30 -2.23 20.02
CA SER A 116 -62.86 -2.42 20.14
C SER A 116 -62.25 -1.18 20.78
N SER A 117 -61.38 -1.35 21.77
CA SER A 117 -60.65 -0.24 22.38
C SER A 117 -59.69 0.46 21.41
N ASN A 118 -59.32 -0.22 20.33
CA ASN A 118 -58.44 0.28 19.29
C ASN A 118 -58.81 -0.35 17.94
N GLU A 119 -59.70 0.33 17.20
CA GLU A 119 -60.16 -0.11 15.88
C GLU A 119 -59.08 -0.05 14.80
N THR A 120 -57.93 0.61 15.02
CA THR A 120 -56.82 0.52 14.06
C THR A 120 -56.10 -0.82 14.15
N VAL A 121 -56.17 -1.50 15.29
CA VAL A 121 -55.56 -2.83 15.52
C VAL A 121 -56.49 -3.93 15.07
N ALA A 122 -57.76 -3.91 15.51
CA ALA A 122 -58.78 -4.83 15.04
C ALA A 122 -60.18 -4.20 15.15
N THR A 123 -61.02 -4.43 14.14
CA THR A 123 -62.44 -4.08 14.16
C THR A 123 -63.30 -5.27 14.56
N ILE A 124 -64.49 -5.00 15.08
CA ILE A 124 -65.48 -6.02 15.42
C ILE A 124 -66.86 -5.62 14.94
N GLU A 125 -67.59 -6.56 14.34
CA GLU A 125 -68.97 -6.35 13.90
C GLU A 125 -69.80 -7.63 14.08
N GLY A 126 -71.08 -7.49 14.42
CA GLY A 126 -72.02 -8.61 14.53
C GLY A 126 -73.14 -8.43 15.55
N GLY A 127 -73.88 -9.51 15.78
CA GLY A 127 -75.01 -9.58 16.71
C GLY A 127 -74.69 -10.44 17.93
N GLU A 128 -75.45 -11.53 18.16
CA GLU A 128 -75.12 -12.51 19.21
C GLU A 128 -73.74 -13.17 18.97
N THR A 129 -73.43 -13.43 17.71
CA THR A 129 -72.08 -13.78 17.22
C THR A 129 -71.49 -12.57 16.51
N ALA A 130 -70.24 -12.25 16.82
CA ALA A 130 -69.48 -11.17 16.21
C ALA A 130 -68.13 -11.62 15.65
N THR A 131 -67.70 -10.92 14.62
CA THR A 131 -66.53 -11.24 13.81
C THR A 131 -65.45 -10.21 14.07
N ILE A 132 -64.28 -10.66 14.53
CA ILE A 132 -63.09 -9.84 14.75
C ILE A 132 -62.24 -9.87 13.47
N THR A 133 -61.95 -8.70 12.91
CA THR A 133 -61.05 -8.54 11.76
C THR A 133 -59.74 -7.88 12.19
N PRO A 134 -58.60 -8.60 12.16
CA PRO A 134 -57.29 -8.02 12.42
C PRO A 134 -56.88 -7.05 11.30
N LEU A 135 -56.43 -5.84 11.66
CA LEU A 135 -56.07 -4.78 10.70
C LEU A 135 -54.60 -4.36 10.80
N SER A 136 -54.06 -4.22 12.01
CA SER A 136 -52.65 -3.88 12.22
C SER A 136 -52.10 -4.48 13.50
N TYR A 137 -50.77 -4.51 13.62
CA TYR A 137 -50.08 -5.00 14.82
C TYR A 137 -50.46 -4.20 16.06
N GLY A 138 -50.69 -4.91 17.16
CA GLY A 138 -50.93 -4.32 18.46
C GLY A 138 -51.84 -5.20 19.31
N GLU A 139 -52.24 -4.64 20.44
CA GLU A 139 -53.20 -5.26 21.35
C GLU A 139 -54.45 -4.38 21.42
N THR A 140 -55.63 -5.00 21.40
CA THR A 140 -56.90 -4.32 21.66
C THR A 140 -57.80 -5.19 22.53
N THR A 141 -58.62 -4.53 23.36
CA THR A 141 -59.68 -5.17 24.13
C THR A 141 -61.02 -5.01 23.43
N ILE A 142 -61.74 -6.12 23.28
CA ILE A 142 -63.13 -6.14 22.85
C ILE A 142 -64.05 -6.12 24.08
N SER A 143 -65.11 -5.31 24.00
CA SER A 143 -66.12 -5.15 25.06
C SER A 143 -67.54 -5.38 24.52
N LEU A 144 -68.43 -5.88 25.38
CA LEU A 144 -69.81 -6.26 25.04
C LEU A 144 -70.84 -5.60 25.96
N SER A 145 -71.94 -5.10 25.38
CA SER A 145 -73.19 -4.79 26.08
C SER A 145 -74.39 -5.39 25.35
N ALA A 146 -75.46 -5.71 26.08
CA ALA A 146 -76.68 -6.29 25.50
C ALA A 146 -77.96 -5.70 26.10
N SER A 147 -79.09 -5.78 25.38
CA SER A 147 -80.40 -5.32 25.88
C SER A 147 -81.57 -6.18 25.36
N ASP A 148 -82.59 -6.35 26.21
CA ASP A 148 -83.87 -7.01 25.89
C ASP A 148 -84.98 -6.02 25.43
N GLY A 149 -84.62 -4.73 25.27
CA GLY A 149 -85.55 -3.64 24.94
C GLY A 149 -86.16 -2.92 26.15
N THR A 150 -85.99 -3.47 27.35
CA THR A 150 -86.43 -2.85 28.62
C THR A 150 -85.31 -2.68 29.62
N ASN A 151 -84.34 -3.61 29.63
CA ASN A 151 -83.16 -3.60 30.46
C ASN A 151 -81.91 -3.64 29.59
N THR A 152 -80.86 -2.95 30.02
CA THR A 152 -79.54 -3.00 29.40
C THR A 152 -78.54 -3.47 30.43
N LEU A 153 -77.74 -4.47 30.08
CA LEU A 153 -76.60 -4.90 30.86
C LEU A 153 -75.34 -4.49 30.10
N ASP A 154 -74.63 -3.50 30.64
CA ASP A 154 -73.34 -3.08 30.14
C ASP A 154 -72.24 -3.82 30.92
N ALA A 155 -71.67 -4.83 30.28
CA ALA A 155 -70.62 -5.65 30.85
C ALA A 155 -69.23 -5.25 30.34
N SER A 156 -69.09 -4.09 29.68
CA SER A 156 -67.83 -3.64 29.08
C SER A 156 -66.65 -3.52 30.07
N ASN A 157 -66.92 -3.35 31.37
CA ASN A 157 -65.89 -3.34 32.40
C ASN A 157 -65.53 -4.73 32.95
N THR A 158 -66.40 -5.73 32.79
CA THR A 158 -66.29 -7.06 33.40
C THR A 158 -66.04 -8.17 32.38
N CYS A 159 -66.42 -7.96 31.13
CA CYS A 159 -66.29 -8.91 30.03
C CYS A 159 -65.36 -8.30 28.98
N LYS A 160 -64.07 -8.57 29.15
CA LYS A 160 -62.99 -8.09 28.28
C LYS A 160 -62.39 -9.28 27.56
N TYR A 161 -62.20 -9.14 26.26
CA TYR A 161 -61.50 -10.12 25.44
C TYR A 161 -60.28 -9.46 24.81
N SER A 162 -59.08 -9.96 25.10
CA SER A 162 -57.84 -9.37 24.59
C SER A 162 -57.43 -10.03 23.28
N VAL A 163 -57.20 -9.21 22.26
CA VAL A 163 -56.78 -9.61 20.92
C VAL A 163 -55.35 -9.12 20.70
N THR A 164 -54.42 -10.05 20.47
CA THR A 164 -53.04 -9.72 20.03
C THR A 164 -52.89 -9.99 18.55
N VAL A 165 -52.51 -8.97 17.78
CA VAL A 165 -52.25 -9.11 16.34
C VAL A 165 -50.75 -9.21 16.08
N LEU A 166 -50.30 -10.29 15.45
CA LEU A 166 -48.88 -10.56 15.15
C LEU A 166 -48.49 -10.18 13.70
N PRO A 167 -47.21 -9.84 13.44
CA PRO A 167 -46.72 -9.64 12.08
C PRO A 167 -46.78 -10.95 11.26
N GLU A 168 -47.05 -10.82 9.96
CA GLU A 168 -47.29 -11.95 9.04
C GLU A 168 -46.02 -12.34 8.27
N GLU A 169 -45.36 -11.37 7.62
CA GLU A 169 -44.24 -11.62 6.72
C GLU A 169 -43.24 -10.45 6.70
N ILE A 170 -42.00 -10.72 6.29
CA ILE A 170 -41.01 -9.69 5.94
C ILE A 170 -40.93 -9.62 4.40
N LYS A 171 -41.19 -8.45 3.84
CA LYS A 171 -41.00 -8.16 2.41
C LYS A 171 -39.78 -7.26 2.19
N LEU A 172 -39.19 -7.38 1.00
CA LEU A 172 -38.20 -6.42 0.50
C LEU A 172 -38.87 -5.09 0.18
N TYR A 173 -38.18 -3.98 0.49
CA TYR A 173 -38.65 -2.64 0.14
C TYR A 173 -37.88 -2.09 -1.06
N ILE A 174 -38.60 -1.75 -2.14
CA ILE A 174 -38.13 -1.06 -3.36
C ILE A 174 -36.86 -1.66 -4.01
N SER A 175 -37.00 -2.27 -5.19
CA SER A 175 -35.95 -2.57 -6.19
C SER A 175 -34.71 -3.38 -5.77
N ASP A 176 -34.64 -3.88 -4.55
CA ASP A 176 -33.53 -4.74 -4.11
C ASP A 176 -33.71 -6.19 -4.60
N THR A 177 -32.61 -6.82 -5.03
CA THR A 177 -32.58 -8.22 -5.45
C THR A 177 -32.37 -9.16 -4.25
N GLU A 178 -32.89 -10.39 -4.30
CA GLU A 178 -32.65 -11.40 -3.25
C GLU A 178 -31.21 -11.95 -3.26
N THR A 179 -30.53 -11.77 -4.39
CA THR A 179 -29.13 -12.13 -4.62
C THR A 179 -28.31 -10.87 -4.86
N TYR A 180 -27.21 -10.74 -4.12
CA TYR A 180 -26.23 -9.66 -4.28
C TYR A 180 -24.94 -10.25 -4.82
N GLU A 181 -24.60 -9.89 -6.07
CA GLU A 181 -23.34 -10.28 -6.69
C GLU A 181 -22.29 -9.19 -6.48
N ILE A 182 -21.17 -9.56 -5.86
CA ILE A 182 -20.12 -8.63 -5.51
C ILE A 182 -18.79 -9.16 -6.02
N SER A 183 -18.10 -8.36 -6.81
CA SER A 183 -16.75 -8.67 -7.24
C SER A 183 -15.73 -8.09 -6.24
N LEU A 184 -14.88 -8.95 -5.67
CA LEU A 184 -13.74 -8.53 -4.86
C LEU A 184 -12.58 -8.14 -5.76
N GLY A 185 -12.15 -6.87 -5.70
CA GLY A 185 -10.89 -6.47 -6.32
C GLY A 185 -9.72 -7.19 -5.66
N TYR A 186 -8.70 -7.55 -6.44
CA TYR A 186 -7.49 -8.17 -5.91
C TYR A 186 -6.92 -7.30 -4.77
N GLY A 187 -6.71 -7.88 -3.58
CA GLY A 187 -6.20 -7.18 -2.40
C GLY A 187 -7.16 -6.19 -1.70
N SER A 188 -8.43 -6.09 -2.11
CA SER A 188 -9.37 -5.10 -1.56
C SER A 188 -10.36 -5.70 -0.56
N VAL A 189 -10.50 -5.08 0.62
CA VAL A 189 -11.63 -5.30 1.53
C VAL A 189 -12.76 -4.33 1.13
N LYS A 190 -13.99 -4.83 0.98
CA LYS A 190 -15.16 -4.02 0.64
C LYS A 190 -16.19 -4.06 1.78
N PHE A 191 -16.93 -2.95 1.92
CA PHE A 191 -18.06 -2.81 2.83
C PHE A 191 -19.33 -2.58 2.01
N GLN A 192 -20.44 -3.18 2.43
CA GLN A 192 -21.73 -2.96 1.80
C GLN A 192 -22.83 -2.79 2.84
N SER A 193 -23.81 -1.94 2.52
CA SER A 193 -24.99 -1.74 3.38
C SER A 193 -25.82 -3.02 3.43
N LEU A 194 -26.47 -3.28 4.57
CA LEU A 194 -27.43 -4.38 4.67
C LEU A 194 -28.65 -4.15 3.76
N PRO A 195 -29.29 -5.21 3.24
CA PRO A 195 -30.53 -5.10 2.45
C PRO A 195 -31.61 -4.32 3.18
N LYS A 196 -32.42 -3.54 2.44
CA LYS A 196 -33.56 -2.84 3.05
C LYS A 196 -34.78 -3.74 3.09
N VAL A 197 -35.32 -3.92 4.29
CA VAL A 197 -36.48 -4.80 4.55
C VAL A 197 -37.64 -4.00 5.16
N LYS A 198 -38.86 -4.51 4.98
CA LYS A 198 -40.10 -3.98 5.57
C LYS A 198 -40.92 -5.14 6.14
N ILE A 199 -41.38 -5.01 7.38
CA ILE A 199 -42.25 -5.99 8.04
C ILE A 199 -43.71 -5.64 7.72
N LEU A 200 -44.49 -6.64 7.32
CA LEU A 200 -45.92 -6.49 7.06
C LEU A 200 -46.78 -7.07 8.19
N PRO A 201 -47.89 -6.41 8.53
CA PRO A 201 -48.42 -5.16 7.91
C PRO A 201 -47.60 -3.91 8.26
N GLU A 202 -47.70 -2.83 7.47
CA GLU A 202 -46.85 -1.62 7.58
C GLU A 202 -46.95 -0.89 8.95
N GLY A 203 -48.04 -1.09 9.70
CA GLY A 203 -48.17 -0.59 11.07
C GLY A 203 -47.42 -1.41 12.14
N SER A 204 -46.71 -2.48 11.76
CA SER A 204 -45.95 -3.34 12.69
C SER A 204 -44.58 -2.76 13.06
N ASN A 205 -43.98 -3.26 14.15
CA ASN A 205 -42.58 -2.98 14.47
C ASN A 205 -41.68 -3.38 13.29
N GLN A 206 -40.90 -2.43 12.78
CA GLN A 206 -40.05 -2.62 11.60
C GLN A 206 -38.64 -3.12 11.94
N ASP A 207 -38.31 -3.29 13.24
CA ASP A 207 -36.99 -3.69 13.67
C ASP A 207 -36.71 -5.18 13.40
N VAL A 208 -35.51 -5.45 12.86
CA VAL A 208 -35.01 -6.80 12.59
C VAL A 208 -33.66 -7.03 13.24
N ASN A 209 -33.40 -8.28 13.63
CA ASN A 209 -32.09 -8.77 13.98
C ASN A 209 -31.42 -9.40 12.75
N TRP A 210 -30.15 -9.07 12.51
CA TRP A 210 -29.36 -9.64 11.43
C TRP A 210 -28.44 -10.74 11.95
N SER A 211 -28.43 -11.88 11.26
CA SER A 211 -27.53 -13.01 11.56
C SER A 211 -26.97 -13.62 10.29
N ILE A 212 -25.79 -14.23 10.38
CA ILE A 212 -25.22 -15.06 9.31
C ILE A 212 -25.81 -16.47 9.45
N VAL A 213 -26.45 -16.96 8.39
CA VAL A 213 -26.97 -18.34 8.31
C VAL A 213 -25.86 -19.28 7.82
N SER A 214 -25.05 -18.82 6.87
CA SER A 214 -23.89 -19.56 6.36
C SER A 214 -22.85 -18.60 5.76
N GLY A 215 -21.58 -19.05 5.70
CA GLY A 215 -20.52 -18.28 5.05
C GLY A 215 -19.78 -17.27 5.95
N GLU A 216 -19.67 -17.54 7.24
CA GLU A 216 -18.94 -16.69 8.22
C GLU A 216 -17.45 -16.48 7.87
N ASN A 217 -16.85 -17.39 7.09
CA ASN A 217 -15.50 -17.22 6.55
C ASN A 217 -15.42 -16.18 5.42
N PHE A 218 -16.55 -15.89 4.76
CA PHE A 218 -16.63 -14.99 3.61
C PHE A 218 -17.11 -13.60 3.99
N ILE A 219 -17.95 -13.48 5.02
CA ILE A 219 -18.47 -12.20 5.49
C ILE A 219 -18.50 -12.10 7.01
N SER A 220 -18.53 -10.87 7.54
CA SER A 220 -18.86 -10.59 8.93
C SER A 220 -19.92 -9.48 9.03
N LEU A 221 -20.75 -9.50 10.07
CA LEU A 221 -21.79 -8.50 10.29
C LEU A 221 -21.31 -7.37 11.21
N ALA A 222 -21.74 -6.15 10.90
CA ALA A 222 -21.69 -4.98 11.77
C ALA A 222 -23.06 -4.29 11.76
N ASN A 223 -23.34 -3.41 12.72
CA ASN A 223 -24.69 -2.91 13.01
C ASN A 223 -25.52 -2.46 11.79
N THR A 224 -24.91 -1.86 10.77
CA THR A 224 -25.60 -1.36 9.56
C THR A 224 -25.02 -1.88 8.24
N ARG A 225 -24.05 -2.79 8.29
CA ARG A 225 -23.26 -3.22 7.13
C ARG A 225 -22.74 -4.65 7.29
N TYR A 226 -22.32 -5.27 6.20
CA TYR A 226 -21.47 -6.46 6.25
C TYR A 226 -20.10 -6.17 5.65
N ASN A 227 -19.07 -6.82 6.21
CA ASN A 227 -17.71 -6.80 5.69
C ASN A 227 -17.49 -8.05 4.84
N ILE A 228 -16.76 -7.90 3.75
CA ILE A 228 -16.39 -9.01 2.88
C ILE A 228 -14.96 -9.43 3.20
N ASN A 229 -14.80 -10.65 3.69
CA ASN A 229 -13.54 -11.21 4.17
C ASN A 229 -12.85 -12.06 3.10
N ALA A 230 -13.62 -12.81 2.30
CA ALA A 230 -13.11 -13.72 1.29
C ALA A 230 -14.13 -13.98 0.18
N ALA A 231 -13.67 -14.55 -0.94
CA ALA A 231 -14.54 -15.02 -2.00
C ALA A 231 -15.32 -16.27 -1.58
N GLY A 232 -16.58 -16.38 -2.00
CA GLY A 232 -17.48 -17.45 -1.63
C GLY A 232 -18.94 -16.99 -1.59
N THR A 233 -19.82 -17.87 -1.13
CA THR A 233 -21.25 -17.58 -0.99
C THR A 233 -21.63 -17.57 0.48
N ALA A 234 -22.30 -16.51 0.91
CA ALA A 234 -22.83 -16.37 2.26
C ALA A 234 -24.34 -16.13 2.23
N ILE A 235 -25.03 -16.56 3.28
CA ILE A 235 -26.46 -16.29 3.48
C ILE A 235 -26.61 -15.48 4.77
N ILE A 236 -27.24 -14.32 4.67
CA ILE A 236 -27.64 -13.52 5.83
C ILE A 236 -29.15 -13.56 5.99
N ARG A 237 -29.61 -13.41 7.23
CA ARG A 237 -31.03 -13.45 7.60
C ARG A 237 -31.43 -12.18 8.33
N ALA A 238 -32.55 -11.60 7.93
CA ALA A 238 -33.29 -10.63 8.72
C ALA A 238 -34.43 -11.36 9.44
N THR A 239 -34.45 -11.31 10.78
CA THR A 239 -35.50 -11.90 11.61
C THR A 239 -36.24 -10.80 12.36
N SER A 240 -37.58 -10.85 12.36
CA SER A 240 -38.39 -9.90 13.14
C SER A 240 -38.00 -9.96 14.62
N THR A 241 -37.87 -8.80 15.26
CA THR A 241 -37.65 -8.69 16.71
C THR A 241 -38.86 -9.12 17.55
N VAL A 242 -40.04 -9.25 16.93
CA VAL A 242 -41.32 -9.54 17.62
C VAL A 242 -41.77 -10.99 17.42
N ASN A 243 -41.52 -11.57 16.24
CA ASN A 243 -41.84 -12.97 15.94
C ASN A 243 -40.66 -13.64 15.24
N SER A 244 -39.91 -14.48 15.96
CA SER A 244 -38.72 -15.15 15.44
C SER A 244 -39.00 -16.12 14.28
N ASN A 245 -40.27 -16.53 14.09
CA ASN A 245 -40.67 -17.37 12.95
C ASN A 245 -40.85 -16.57 11.66
N VAL A 246 -40.88 -15.24 11.74
CA VAL A 246 -40.94 -14.36 10.57
C VAL A 246 -39.53 -13.89 10.24
N TYR A 247 -38.99 -14.43 9.15
CA TYR A 247 -37.65 -14.11 8.67
C TYR A 247 -37.55 -14.13 7.14
N LYS A 248 -36.50 -13.51 6.61
CA LYS A 248 -36.14 -13.57 5.18
C LYS A 248 -34.62 -13.76 5.03
N ASP A 249 -34.24 -14.67 4.14
CA ASP A 249 -32.85 -14.97 3.81
C ASP A 249 -32.43 -14.23 2.54
N PHE A 250 -31.16 -13.81 2.51
CA PHE A 250 -30.52 -13.12 1.39
C PHE A 250 -29.22 -13.81 1.03
N THR A 251 -28.98 -14.00 -0.27
CA THR A 251 -27.75 -14.64 -0.76
C THR A 251 -26.75 -13.59 -1.19
N ILE A 252 -25.54 -13.65 -0.65
CA ILE A 252 -24.40 -12.81 -1.06
C ILE A 252 -23.42 -13.71 -1.79
N ILE A 253 -23.16 -13.41 -3.06
CA ILE A 253 -22.20 -14.13 -3.89
C ILE A 253 -21.00 -13.22 -4.10
N VAL A 254 -19.84 -13.66 -3.59
CA VAL A 254 -18.59 -12.94 -3.69
C VAL A 254 -17.68 -13.67 -4.66
N THR A 255 -17.51 -13.13 -5.87
CA THR A 255 -16.62 -13.70 -6.87
C THR A 255 -15.22 -13.10 -6.74
N PRO A 256 -14.15 -13.91 -6.77
CA PRO A 256 -12.79 -13.38 -6.79
C PRO A 256 -12.54 -12.70 -8.14
N ASN A 257 -11.97 -11.50 -8.14
CA ASN A 257 -11.41 -10.91 -9.35
C ASN A 257 -10.00 -11.47 -9.53
N VAL A 258 -9.87 -12.45 -10.41
CA VAL A 258 -8.59 -13.10 -10.70
C VAL A 258 -7.89 -12.42 -11.87
N VAL A 259 -6.56 -12.47 -11.86
CA VAL A 259 -5.74 -12.02 -13.00
C VAL A 259 -5.77 -13.14 -14.05
N GLU A 260 -6.41 -12.90 -15.19
CA GLU A 260 -6.48 -13.85 -16.30
C GLU A 260 -5.18 -13.87 -17.11
N SER A 261 -4.61 -12.70 -17.36
CA SER A 261 -3.33 -12.53 -18.06
C SER A 261 -2.64 -11.25 -17.61
N LEU A 262 -1.31 -11.23 -17.74
CA LEU A 262 -0.48 -10.05 -17.62
C LEU A 262 0.14 -9.77 -18.99
N SER A 263 0.15 -8.51 -19.42
CA SER A 263 0.85 -8.08 -20.62
C SER A 263 1.70 -6.84 -20.32
N VAL A 264 2.72 -6.65 -21.14
CA VAL A 264 3.62 -5.50 -21.08
C VAL A 264 3.68 -4.86 -22.46
N THR A 265 3.65 -3.53 -22.49
CA THR A 265 3.77 -2.73 -23.71
C THR A 265 4.77 -1.59 -23.49
N GLY A 266 5.32 -1.06 -24.59
CA GLY A 266 6.31 0.01 -24.56
C GLY A 266 7.75 -0.49 -24.68
N THR A 267 8.69 0.43 -24.52
CA THR A 267 10.14 0.16 -24.55
C THR A 267 10.78 0.96 -23.42
N PRO A 268 11.64 0.37 -22.58
CA PRO A 268 12.26 1.07 -21.48
C PRO A 268 13.19 2.18 -21.99
N SER A 269 13.18 3.31 -21.29
CA SER A 269 13.81 4.56 -21.74
C SER A 269 15.32 4.60 -21.48
N ILE A 270 15.80 3.85 -20.48
CA ILE A 270 17.23 3.71 -20.14
C ILE A 270 17.46 2.26 -19.72
N GLN A 271 18.59 1.71 -20.15
CA GLN A 271 18.98 0.32 -19.97
C GLN A 271 19.43 0.05 -18.53
N TYR A 272 19.26 -1.21 -18.07
CA TYR A 272 19.60 -1.66 -16.72
C TYR A 272 20.98 -1.15 -16.28
N THR A 273 21.02 -0.23 -15.31
CA THR A 273 22.28 0.18 -14.68
C THR A 273 22.62 -0.80 -13.57
N SER A 274 23.89 -0.86 -13.17
CA SER A 274 24.40 -1.75 -12.11
C SER A 274 23.71 -1.61 -10.74
N THR A 275 22.80 -0.65 -10.57
CA THR A 275 22.10 -0.38 -9.31
C THR A 275 20.57 -0.42 -9.38
N ASN A 276 19.92 -0.20 -10.54
CA ASN A 276 18.45 -0.21 -10.64
C ASN A 276 17.95 -0.59 -12.05
N LEU A 277 16.82 -1.30 -12.10
CA LEU A 277 16.00 -1.53 -13.29
C LEU A 277 15.17 -0.27 -13.59
N ASP A 278 15.45 0.41 -14.71
CA ASP A 278 14.59 1.50 -15.17
C ASP A 278 13.42 0.95 -16.01
N LEU A 279 12.22 1.00 -15.43
CA LEU A 279 10.98 0.59 -16.10
C LEU A 279 10.29 1.75 -16.84
N THR A 280 10.90 2.93 -16.87
CA THR A 280 10.28 4.12 -17.48
C THR A 280 9.96 3.87 -18.94
N GLY A 281 8.70 4.05 -19.33
CA GLY A 281 8.21 3.79 -20.69
C GLY A 281 7.56 2.41 -20.88
N LEU A 282 7.63 1.52 -19.88
CA LEU A 282 6.86 0.29 -19.85
C LEU A 282 5.49 0.49 -19.17
N THR A 283 4.47 -0.14 -19.71
CA THR A 283 3.13 -0.21 -19.10
C THR A 283 2.74 -1.68 -18.94
N PHE A 284 2.44 -2.07 -17.70
CA PHE A 284 1.95 -3.41 -17.37
C PHE A 284 0.43 -3.39 -17.21
N THR A 285 -0.24 -4.28 -17.92
CA THR A 285 -1.70 -4.38 -17.93
C THR A 285 -2.12 -5.77 -17.51
N ALA A 286 -2.89 -5.86 -16.43
CA ALA A 286 -3.54 -7.09 -16.00
C ALA A 286 -4.94 -7.14 -16.60
N LYS A 287 -5.26 -8.23 -17.30
CA LYS A 287 -6.65 -8.55 -17.65
C LYS A 287 -7.31 -9.21 -16.46
N MET A 288 -8.30 -8.54 -15.90
CA MET A 288 -9.04 -9.01 -14.74
C MET A 288 -10.34 -9.69 -15.20
N SER A 289 -10.71 -10.79 -14.56
CA SER A 289 -11.88 -11.59 -14.98
C SER A 289 -13.19 -10.82 -15.01
N ASN A 290 -13.35 -9.81 -14.14
CA ASN A 290 -14.62 -9.10 -13.95
C ASN A 290 -14.59 -7.63 -14.37
N THR A 291 -13.41 -7.02 -14.49
CA THR A 291 -13.26 -5.58 -14.78
C THR A 291 -12.54 -5.30 -16.10
N GLY A 292 -12.08 -6.34 -16.81
CA GLY A 292 -11.28 -6.20 -18.02
C GLY A 292 -9.87 -5.69 -17.73
N ASP A 293 -9.28 -5.00 -18.69
CA ASP A 293 -7.89 -4.57 -18.64
C ASP A 293 -7.68 -3.44 -17.64
N THR A 294 -6.68 -3.59 -16.75
CA THR A 294 -6.32 -2.61 -15.72
C THR A 294 -4.80 -2.41 -15.70
N VAL A 295 -4.35 -1.15 -15.68
CA VAL A 295 -2.93 -0.82 -15.52
C VAL A 295 -2.50 -1.14 -14.09
N VAL A 296 -1.41 -1.89 -13.94
CA VAL A 296 -0.89 -2.35 -12.64
C VAL A 296 0.23 -1.42 -12.18
N ASN A 297 0.27 -1.13 -10.88
CA ASN A 297 1.39 -0.40 -10.28
C ASN A 297 2.63 -1.30 -10.31
N THR A 298 3.75 -0.78 -10.81
CA THR A 298 5.01 -1.54 -10.92
C THR A 298 5.55 -2.01 -9.57
N ASN A 299 5.22 -1.33 -8.47
CA ASN A 299 5.59 -1.76 -7.11
C ASN A 299 4.91 -3.07 -6.68
N ASP A 300 3.81 -3.45 -7.31
CA ASP A 300 3.08 -4.69 -7.02
C ASP A 300 3.55 -5.86 -7.90
N ILE A 301 4.54 -5.63 -8.78
CA ILE A 301 5.06 -6.62 -9.72
C ILE A 301 6.39 -7.16 -9.22
N ALA A 302 6.52 -8.48 -9.21
CA ALA A 302 7.79 -9.16 -8.94
C ALA A 302 8.56 -9.37 -10.24
N PHE A 303 9.86 -9.04 -10.25
CA PHE A 303 10.74 -9.19 -11.42
C PHE A 303 11.81 -10.27 -11.19
N SER A 304 12.09 -11.06 -12.22
CA SER A 304 13.14 -12.08 -12.23
C SER A 304 13.97 -11.99 -13.51
N PRO A 305 15.32 -12.01 -13.43
CA PRO A 305 16.12 -12.06 -12.21
C PRO A 305 16.03 -10.78 -11.37
N ALA A 306 16.03 -10.93 -10.04
CA ALA A 306 15.97 -9.81 -9.10
C ALA A 306 17.31 -9.06 -8.96
N THR A 307 18.40 -9.67 -9.43
CA THR A 307 19.78 -9.14 -9.35
C THR A 307 20.45 -9.25 -10.71
N MET A 308 21.40 -8.35 -10.97
CA MET A 308 22.15 -8.30 -12.22
C MET A 308 22.94 -9.59 -12.50
N PRO A 309 23.01 -10.05 -13.76
CA PRO A 309 24.04 -10.98 -14.18
C PRO A 309 25.42 -10.32 -14.02
N SER A 310 26.44 -11.11 -13.66
CA SER A 310 27.81 -10.60 -13.46
C SER A 310 28.50 -10.14 -14.74
N GLU A 311 27.95 -10.49 -15.91
CA GLU A 311 28.47 -10.19 -17.23
C GLU A 311 27.40 -9.48 -18.08
N PRO A 312 27.80 -8.54 -18.96
CA PRO A 312 26.86 -7.83 -19.83
C PRO A 312 26.12 -8.79 -20.76
N THR A 313 24.85 -8.50 -21.03
CA THR A 313 24.00 -9.32 -21.92
C THR A 313 23.15 -8.42 -22.80
N GLU A 314 23.27 -8.58 -24.13
CA GLU A 314 22.59 -7.74 -25.11
C GLU A 314 21.05 -7.94 -25.13
N ASN A 315 20.56 -9.02 -24.54
CA ASN A 315 19.13 -9.33 -24.44
C ASN A 315 18.86 -10.11 -23.13
N LEU A 316 18.78 -9.40 -22.02
CA LEU A 316 18.35 -9.99 -20.76
C LEU A 316 16.81 -10.11 -20.77
N GLU A 317 16.30 -11.34 -20.74
CA GLU A 317 14.88 -11.58 -20.60
C GLU A 317 14.47 -11.39 -19.13
N ILE A 318 13.57 -10.45 -18.87
CA ILE A 318 12.99 -10.21 -17.56
C ILE A 318 11.58 -10.79 -17.53
N THR A 319 11.30 -11.58 -16.50
CA THR A 319 9.96 -12.06 -16.19
C THR A 319 9.31 -11.14 -15.15
N ALA A 320 8.23 -10.47 -15.53
CA ALA A 320 7.35 -9.75 -14.63
C ALA A 320 6.21 -10.66 -14.18
N THR A 321 5.93 -10.70 -12.87
CA THR A 321 4.91 -11.55 -12.26
C THR A 321 3.95 -10.72 -11.41
N TYR A 322 2.65 -10.89 -11.64
CA TYR A 322 1.58 -10.26 -10.87
C TYR A 322 0.50 -11.31 -10.57
N GLY A 323 0.29 -11.61 -9.28
CA GLY A 323 -0.49 -12.78 -8.86
C GLY A 323 0.15 -14.08 -9.35
N GLU A 324 -0.62 -14.92 -10.04
CA GLU A 324 -0.14 -16.19 -10.63
C GLU A 324 0.21 -16.08 -12.13
N LYS A 325 0.17 -14.86 -12.69
CA LYS A 325 0.42 -14.62 -14.12
C LYS A 325 1.73 -13.90 -14.33
N SER A 326 2.36 -14.21 -15.45
CA SER A 326 3.63 -13.60 -15.85
C SER A 326 3.62 -13.16 -17.30
N CYS A 327 4.49 -12.22 -17.62
CA CYS A 327 4.87 -11.87 -18.98
C CYS A 327 6.38 -11.64 -19.02
N THR A 328 6.97 -11.72 -20.21
CA THR A 328 8.40 -11.45 -20.42
C THR A 328 8.60 -10.24 -21.30
N PHE A 329 9.70 -9.54 -21.06
CA PHE A 329 10.20 -8.47 -21.92
C PHE A 329 11.73 -8.50 -21.92
N ASN A 330 12.31 -8.02 -23.01
CA ASN A 330 13.76 -7.89 -23.12
C ASN A 330 14.18 -6.49 -22.76
N VAL A 331 15.29 -6.43 -22.03
CA VAL A 331 16.07 -5.24 -21.79
C VAL A 331 17.47 -5.52 -22.31
N SER A 332 18.12 -4.55 -22.93
CA SER A 332 19.56 -4.68 -23.13
C SER A 332 20.26 -4.21 -21.85
N VAL A 333 21.41 -4.81 -21.57
CA VAL A 333 22.29 -4.41 -20.48
C VAL A 333 23.48 -3.73 -21.13
N GLU A 334 23.55 -2.41 -21.05
CA GLU A 334 24.76 -1.69 -21.45
C GLU A 334 25.83 -1.87 -20.37
N GLU A 335 27.07 -2.18 -20.78
CA GLU A 335 28.21 -2.12 -19.86
C GLU A 335 28.24 -0.71 -19.24
N SER A 336 28.32 -0.62 -17.91
CA SER A 336 28.70 0.67 -17.30
C SER A 336 30.03 1.09 -17.92
N PRO A 337 30.16 2.33 -18.44
CA PRO A 337 31.39 2.75 -19.07
C PRO A 337 32.54 2.60 -18.07
N LYS A 338 33.66 2.03 -18.54
CA LYS A 338 34.87 1.78 -17.74
C LYS A 338 35.64 3.08 -17.59
N GLY A 339 35.85 3.55 -16.37
CA GLY A 339 36.51 4.84 -16.14
C GLY A 339 36.18 5.47 -14.79
N PHE A 340 36.19 6.79 -14.76
CA PHE A 340 35.94 7.58 -13.56
C PHE A 340 34.72 8.48 -13.77
N ALA A 341 33.74 8.37 -12.89
CA ALA A 341 32.58 9.24 -12.86
C ALA A 341 32.82 10.43 -11.93
N LEU A 342 32.21 11.57 -12.23
CA LEU A 342 32.17 12.70 -11.33
C LEU A 342 31.48 12.31 -10.01
N LEU A 343 32.14 12.55 -8.89
CA LEU A 343 31.57 12.36 -7.57
C LEU A 343 30.56 13.48 -7.26
N THR A 344 29.28 13.13 -7.20
CA THR A 344 28.17 14.07 -6.91
C THR A 344 27.67 13.96 -5.47
N ASP A 345 27.96 12.84 -4.79
CA ASP A 345 27.64 12.61 -3.39
C ASP A 345 28.79 11.84 -2.71
N ALA A 346 29.25 12.32 -1.56
CA ALA A 346 30.30 11.68 -0.78
C ALA A 346 29.87 10.31 -0.21
N SER A 347 28.57 10.02 -0.13
CA SER A 347 28.05 8.72 0.31
C SER A 347 28.39 7.57 -0.64
N LEU A 348 28.82 7.88 -1.87
CA LEU A 348 29.26 6.92 -2.87
C LEU A 348 30.66 6.35 -2.60
N LEU A 349 31.43 6.98 -1.71
CA LEU A 349 32.83 6.61 -1.43
C LEU A 349 32.95 5.43 -0.46
N ASN A 350 33.86 4.53 -0.78
CA ASN A 350 34.25 3.38 0.03
C ASN A 350 35.78 3.31 0.20
N ALA A 351 36.23 2.64 1.26
CA ALA A 351 37.64 2.32 1.41
C ALA A 351 38.08 1.39 0.26
N GLY A 352 39.21 1.71 -0.36
CA GLY A 352 39.73 1.06 -1.57
C GLY A 352 39.42 1.81 -2.87
N ASP A 353 38.49 2.78 -2.85
CA ASP A 353 38.13 3.52 -4.06
C ASP A 353 39.32 4.29 -4.62
N LYS A 354 39.40 4.30 -5.96
CA LYS A 354 40.38 5.06 -6.73
C LYS A 354 39.79 6.39 -7.14
N ILE A 355 40.51 7.47 -6.88
CA ILE A 355 40.03 8.83 -7.16
C ILE A 355 41.08 9.67 -7.89
N VAL A 356 40.61 10.67 -8.62
CA VAL A 356 41.43 11.70 -9.29
C VAL A 356 40.90 13.06 -8.90
N PHE A 357 41.79 14.01 -8.57
CA PHE A 357 41.39 15.39 -8.35
C PHE A 357 41.37 16.14 -9.68
N ALA A 358 40.34 16.96 -9.86
CA ALA A 358 40.12 17.69 -11.09
C ALA A 358 39.75 19.15 -10.81
N ARG A 359 39.95 19.98 -11.84
CA ARG A 359 39.29 21.29 -11.99
C ARG A 359 38.81 21.45 -13.43
N ARG A 360 37.53 21.18 -13.67
CA ARG A 360 36.96 20.97 -15.01
C ARG A 360 37.01 22.18 -15.93
N ASP A 361 36.66 23.34 -15.41
CA ASP A 361 36.68 24.62 -16.15
C ASP A 361 38.11 25.12 -16.48
N LYS A 362 39.14 24.40 -16.01
CA LYS A 362 40.55 24.64 -16.31
C LYS A 362 41.19 23.48 -17.07
N GLY A 363 40.45 22.41 -17.36
CA GLY A 363 41.00 21.20 -17.96
C GLY A 363 42.11 20.55 -17.13
N ALA A 364 42.15 20.79 -15.82
CA ALA A 364 43.25 20.37 -14.96
C ALA A 364 42.94 19.05 -14.24
N LEU A 365 43.84 18.06 -14.34
CA LEU A 365 43.84 16.81 -13.56
C LEU A 365 45.07 16.71 -12.67
N SER A 366 44.95 16.04 -11.52
CA SER A 366 46.07 15.77 -10.63
C SER A 366 47.12 14.90 -11.29
N SER A 367 48.39 15.27 -11.12
CA SER A 367 49.56 14.53 -11.58
C SER A 367 50.50 14.28 -10.38
N SER A 368 51.81 14.19 -10.59
CA SER A 368 52.77 13.84 -9.57
C SER A 368 52.84 14.84 -8.42
N LEU A 369 53.22 14.36 -7.24
CA LEU A 369 53.56 15.21 -6.10
C LEU A 369 54.96 15.82 -6.30
N SER A 370 55.11 17.13 -6.12
CA SER A 370 56.40 17.81 -6.27
C SER A 370 57.42 17.39 -5.20
N ASP A 371 58.70 17.33 -5.56
CA ASP A 371 59.82 17.00 -4.64
C ASP A 371 60.27 18.16 -3.73
N SER A 372 59.57 19.30 -3.75
CA SER A 372 59.92 20.46 -2.94
C SER A 372 59.53 20.32 -1.46
N THR A 373 60.13 21.13 -0.57
CA THR A 373 59.81 21.14 0.88
C THR A 373 58.38 21.61 1.22
N SER A 374 57.70 22.25 0.26
CA SER A 374 56.28 22.63 0.31
C SER A 374 55.55 21.87 -0.80
N LYS A 375 55.33 20.57 -0.58
CA LYS A 375 54.82 19.69 -1.63
C LYS A 375 53.45 20.16 -2.12
N HIS A 376 53.23 20.00 -3.41
CA HIS A 376 51.94 20.20 -4.06
C HIS A 376 51.76 19.14 -5.13
N ILE A 377 50.52 18.79 -5.41
CA ILE A 377 50.17 17.91 -6.52
C ILE A 377 50.20 18.78 -7.77
N THR A 378 51.05 18.43 -8.72
CA THR A 378 51.12 19.12 -10.02
C THR A 378 49.83 18.90 -10.80
N SER A 379 49.55 19.76 -11.79
CA SER A 379 48.37 19.60 -12.63
C SER A 379 48.75 19.48 -14.10
N VAL A 380 48.16 18.51 -14.79
CA VAL A 380 48.24 18.36 -16.24
C VAL A 380 46.99 18.95 -16.88
N SER A 381 47.16 19.64 -18.01
CA SER A 381 46.06 20.24 -18.77
C SER A 381 45.66 19.33 -19.92
N THR A 382 44.39 18.98 -20.01
CA THR A 382 43.90 18.01 -21.01
C THR A 382 42.73 18.59 -21.79
N ASN A 383 42.54 18.12 -23.03
CA ASN A 383 41.47 18.57 -23.92
C ASN A 383 40.14 17.81 -23.70
N TYR A 384 40.21 16.64 -23.08
CA TYR A 384 39.06 15.79 -22.77
C TYR A 384 38.38 16.12 -21.43
N LEU A 385 38.96 17.00 -20.61
CA LEU A 385 38.34 17.53 -19.41
C LEU A 385 37.80 18.94 -19.66
N GLN A 386 36.48 19.07 -19.71
CA GLN A 386 35.75 20.32 -19.95
C GLN A 386 34.70 20.54 -18.86
N SER A 387 34.06 21.72 -18.82
CA SER A 387 33.14 22.10 -17.74
C SER A 387 31.96 21.13 -17.54
N ASP A 388 31.48 20.51 -18.63
CA ASP A 388 30.35 19.59 -18.67
C ASP A 388 30.76 18.11 -18.57
N THR A 389 32.06 17.80 -18.46
CA THR A 389 32.54 16.43 -18.34
C THR A 389 32.04 15.79 -17.04
N THR A 390 31.24 14.73 -17.17
CA THR A 390 30.75 13.92 -16.04
C THR A 390 31.44 12.55 -15.94
N PHE A 391 32.22 12.17 -16.96
CA PHE A 391 32.88 10.88 -17.05
C PHE A 391 34.23 10.99 -17.77
N LEU A 392 35.25 10.29 -17.26
CA LEU A 392 36.56 10.13 -17.86
C LEU A 392 36.78 8.65 -18.16
N THR A 393 37.18 8.29 -19.38
CA THR A 393 37.51 6.89 -19.70
C THR A 393 38.78 6.45 -18.99
N ILE A 394 38.96 5.14 -18.83
CA ILE A 394 40.24 4.57 -18.37
C ILE A 394 41.38 5.05 -19.27
N ASP A 395 41.15 5.07 -20.60
CA ASP A 395 42.17 5.50 -21.56
C ASP A 395 42.64 6.94 -21.33
N ASN A 396 41.72 7.85 -21.01
CA ASN A 396 42.06 9.24 -20.73
C ASN A 396 42.97 9.37 -19.49
N VAL A 397 42.67 8.62 -18.43
CA VAL A 397 43.35 8.75 -17.13
C VAL A 397 44.61 7.90 -17.05
N MET A 398 44.53 6.63 -17.45
CA MET A 398 45.62 5.64 -17.27
C MET A 398 46.55 5.57 -18.48
N TYR A 399 46.04 5.75 -19.70
CA TYR A 399 46.79 5.55 -20.95
C TYR A 399 47.00 6.82 -21.77
N GLY A 400 46.63 7.98 -21.19
CA GLY A 400 46.81 9.28 -21.81
C GLY A 400 48.27 9.69 -21.91
N GLU A 401 48.55 10.66 -22.79
CA GLU A 401 49.90 11.22 -22.98
C GLU A 401 50.41 11.87 -21.68
N GLU A 402 49.51 12.47 -20.90
CA GLU A 402 49.82 13.14 -19.63
C GLU A 402 49.69 12.21 -18.42
N TYR A 403 50.53 12.41 -17.40
CA TYR A 403 50.52 11.57 -16.20
C TYR A 403 49.42 12.05 -15.26
N VAL A 404 48.42 11.22 -15.02
CA VAL A 404 47.35 11.48 -14.08
C VAL A 404 47.56 10.59 -12.85
N GLU A 405 47.70 11.24 -11.69
CA GLU A 405 47.84 10.56 -10.41
C GLU A 405 46.48 10.06 -9.94
N VAL A 406 46.41 8.75 -9.67
CA VAL A 406 45.23 8.06 -9.16
C VAL A 406 45.45 7.71 -7.69
N PHE A 407 44.76 8.43 -6.81
CA PHE A 407 44.85 8.23 -5.38
C PHE A 407 43.95 7.11 -4.90
N THR A 408 44.32 6.49 -3.79
CA THR A 408 43.52 5.47 -3.11
C THR A 408 42.92 6.04 -1.83
N LEU A 409 41.61 5.92 -1.68
CA LEU A 409 40.93 6.22 -0.43
C LEU A 409 41.01 5.04 0.53
N GLY A 410 41.24 5.31 1.81
CA GLY A 410 41.13 4.35 2.90
C GLY A 410 40.41 4.97 4.10
N GLY A 411 40.17 4.20 5.17
CA GLY A 411 39.44 4.69 6.33
C GLY A 411 37.92 4.68 6.14
N GLN A 412 37.21 5.69 6.64
CA GLN A 412 35.74 5.76 6.63
C GLN A 412 35.24 7.19 6.45
N SER A 413 33.94 7.37 6.23
CA SER A 413 33.30 8.68 6.05
C SER A 413 33.70 9.69 7.13
N GLY A 414 34.16 10.86 6.70
CA GLY A 414 34.67 11.94 7.57
C GLY A 414 36.09 11.75 8.13
N GLN A 415 36.68 10.57 7.95
CA GLN A 415 38.02 10.18 8.42
C GLN A 415 38.78 9.43 7.32
N TRP A 416 38.75 9.94 6.09
CA TRP A 416 39.38 9.31 4.94
C TRP A 416 40.90 9.49 4.96
N THR A 417 41.66 8.44 4.68
CA THR A 417 43.08 8.56 4.32
C THR A 417 43.20 8.63 2.80
N ILE A 418 44.15 9.41 2.29
CA ILE A 418 44.45 9.50 0.85
C ILE A 418 45.90 9.04 0.65
N ALA A 419 46.10 8.00 -0.13
CA ALA A 419 47.41 7.50 -0.52
C ALA A 419 47.65 7.74 -2.01
N ASP A 420 48.88 8.06 -2.40
CA ASP A 420 49.30 8.10 -3.80
C ASP A 420 49.36 6.69 -4.41
N SER A 421 49.70 6.61 -5.68
CA SER A 421 49.85 5.38 -6.47
C SER A 421 50.88 4.41 -5.88
N ASN A 422 51.87 4.92 -5.13
CA ASN A 422 52.87 4.11 -4.40
C ASN A 422 52.36 3.62 -3.03
N GLY A 423 51.13 3.97 -2.65
CA GLY A 423 50.58 3.63 -1.34
C GLY A 423 51.07 4.53 -0.21
N THR A 424 51.75 5.64 -0.51
CA THR A 424 52.26 6.58 0.50
C THR A 424 51.19 7.60 0.84
N TYR A 425 50.89 7.78 2.13
CA TYR A 425 49.87 8.72 2.59
C TYR A 425 50.26 10.18 2.41
N ILE A 426 49.30 11.00 2.00
CA ILE A 426 49.44 12.46 1.90
C ILE A 426 48.53 13.17 2.91
N ASN A 427 49.08 14.19 3.57
CA ASN A 427 48.30 15.11 4.40
C ASN A 427 48.74 16.57 4.24
N ALA A 428 47.96 17.49 4.81
CA ALA A 428 48.28 18.90 4.91
C ALA A 428 49.33 19.15 6.01
N LYS A 429 50.36 19.93 5.66
CA LYS A 429 51.39 20.36 6.60
C LYS A 429 50.92 21.56 7.43
N SER A 430 51.21 21.55 8.72
CA SER A 430 50.99 22.69 9.61
C SER A 430 51.92 23.85 9.20
N GLY A 431 51.37 24.82 8.46
CA GLY A 431 52.13 25.92 7.82
C GLY A 431 51.86 26.09 6.33
N GLY A 432 51.11 25.17 5.71
CA GLY A 432 50.73 25.20 4.30
C GLY A 432 51.53 24.23 3.43
N GLY A 433 50.91 23.78 2.34
CA GLY A 433 51.46 22.72 1.48
C GLY A 433 51.11 21.30 1.96
N LEU A 434 51.42 20.32 1.13
CA LEU A 434 51.25 18.90 1.41
C LEU A 434 52.55 18.30 1.98
N GLU A 435 52.43 17.14 2.63
CA GLU A 435 53.56 16.33 3.09
C GLU A 435 53.21 14.82 3.07
N TYR A 436 54.25 13.98 3.01
CA TYR A 436 54.09 12.53 3.13
C TYR A 436 53.99 12.14 4.61
N THR A 437 52.77 12.18 5.12
CA THR A 437 52.43 11.75 6.47
C THR A 437 51.05 11.13 6.45
N GLU A 438 50.84 10.15 7.32
CA GLU A 438 49.49 9.67 7.58
C GLU A 438 48.66 10.76 8.28
N GLY A 439 47.38 10.81 7.91
CA GLY A 439 46.39 11.65 8.56
C GLY A 439 45.05 11.53 7.84
N THR A 440 43.99 12.09 8.42
CA THR A 440 42.64 11.92 7.90
C THR A 440 42.10 13.20 7.27
N TRP A 441 41.09 13.02 6.41
CA TRP A 441 40.42 14.05 5.65
C TRP A 441 38.90 13.88 5.74
N SER A 442 38.17 14.99 5.80
CA SER A 442 36.73 15.01 5.56
C SER A 442 36.44 15.44 4.12
N ILE A 443 35.54 14.73 3.43
CA ILE A 443 35.14 15.02 2.05
C ILE A 443 33.64 15.35 2.04
N ASN A 444 33.27 16.50 1.50
CA ASN A 444 31.88 16.91 1.27
C ASN A 444 31.71 17.41 -0.15
N ILE A 445 30.58 17.09 -0.79
CA ILE A 445 30.25 17.53 -2.15
C ILE A 445 29.08 18.53 -2.08
N SER A 446 29.24 19.66 -2.77
CA SER A 446 28.21 20.70 -2.90
C SER A 446 27.20 20.37 -4.00
N SER A 447 26.08 21.09 -4.05
CA SER A 447 25.09 20.97 -5.13
C SER A 447 25.64 21.25 -6.53
N ASP A 448 26.74 22.01 -6.61
CA ASP A 448 27.43 22.34 -7.87
C ASP A 448 28.56 21.34 -8.20
N ASN A 449 28.62 20.22 -7.46
CA ASN A 449 29.61 19.14 -7.57
C ASN A 449 31.05 19.53 -7.19
N TYR A 450 31.26 20.67 -6.53
CA TYR A 450 32.55 21.00 -5.93
C TYR A 450 32.78 20.24 -4.64
N ALA A 451 33.99 19.69 -4.50
CA ALA A 451 34.46 18.95 -3.35
C ALA A 451 35.21 19.86 -2.37
N THR A 452 34.87 19.71 -1.09
CA THR A 452 35.65 20.24 0.03
C THR A 452 36.39 19.09 0.68
N VAL A 453 37.70 19.01 0.44
CA VAL A 453 38.60 17.99 1.02
C VAL A 453 39.43 18.65 2.10
N LYS A 454 38.98 18.53 3.35
CA LYS A 454 39.55 19.26 4.50
C LYS A 454 40.37 18.32 5.37
N SER A 455 41.60 18.71 5.71
CA SER A 455 42.45 17.92 6.60
C SER A 455 41.89 17.96 8.02
N ASN A 456 41.86 16.81 8.70
CA ASN A 456 41.54 16.75 10.13
C ASN A 456 42.78 16.97 10.99
N THR A 457 43.98 16.67 10.46
CA THR A 457 45.27 16.88 11.14
C THR A 457 45.66 18.35 11.18
N ALA A 458 45.58 19.05 10.05
CA ALA A 458 45.77 20.49 9.94
C ALA A 458 44.43 21.17 9.62
N SER A 459 43.56 21.24 10.64
CA SER A 459 42.12 21.53 10.51
C SER A 459 41.72 22.89 9.92
N THR A 460 42.67 23.79 9.68
CA THR A 460 42.44 25.06 8.97
C THR A 460 42.65 24.96 7.46
N TYR A 461 43.11 23.81 6.96
CA TYR A 461 43.54 23.63 5.58
C TYR A 461 42.62 22.67 4.80
N SER A 462 42.24 23.09 3.60
CA SER A 462 41.53 22.26 2.63
C SER A 462 42.26 22.26 1.29
N LEU A 463 42.09 21.20 0.50
CA LEU A 463 42.65 21.07 -0.84
C LEU A 463 41.89 21.98 -1.82
N TYR A 464 42.63 22.77 -2.60
CA TYR A 464 42.12 23.65 -3.64
C TYR A 464 42.98 23.57 -4.90
N TYR A 465 42.44 24.06 -6.01
CA TYR A 465 43.19 24.34 -7.23
C TYR A 465 43.62 25.81 -7.29
N ASN A 466 44.91 26.04 -7.54
CA ASN A 466 45.47 27.39 -7.75
C ASN A 466 45.61 27.67 -9.24
N SER A 467 44.80 28.57 -9.78
CA SER A 467 44.82 28.94 -11.20
C SER A 467 45.95 29.91 -11.59
N GLN A 468 46.56 30.60 -10.63
CA GLN A 468 47.69 31.51 -10.87
C GLN A 468 49.01 30.76 -11.02
N SER A 469 49.13 29.64 -10.30
CA SER A 469 50.23 28.69 -10.40
C SER A 469 49.60 27.31 -10.46
N PRO A 470 49.20 26.82 -11.65
CA PRO A 470 48.45 25.58 -11.85
C PRO A 470 48.97 24.41 -11.02
N ARG A 471 48.24 24.09 -9.95
CA ARG A 471 48.52 22.98 -9.02
C ARG A 471 47.37 22.75 -8.06
N PHE A 472 47.33 21.55 -7.48
CA PHE A 472 46.49 21.22 -6.34
C PHE A 472 47.33 21.25 -5.06
N THR A 473 46.89 22.03 -4.07
CA THR A 473 47.55 22.08 -2.76
C THR A 473 46.60 22.62 -1.73
N VAL A 474 47.03 22.69 -0.47
CA VAL A 474 46.18 23.07 0.64
C VAL A 474 46.32 24.54 1.00
N TYR A 475 45.20 25.18 1.27
CA TYR A 475 45.12 26.57 1.68
C TYR A 475 44.15 26.74 2.85
N ASN A 476 44.36 27.81 3.61
CA ASN A 476 43.47 28.28 4.67
C ASN A 476 42.65 29.52 4.24
N ASN A 477 42.53 29.77 2.93
CA ASN A 477 42.01 31.00 2.33
C ASN A 477 40.90 30.73 1.30
N THR A 478 39.97 31.68 1.13
CA THR A 478 38.76 31.63 0.28
C THR A 478 38.97 32.04 -1.18
N ASN A 479 40.16 32.50 -1.59
CA ASN A 479 40.41 33.00 -2.95
C ASN A 479 40.88 31.92 -3.96
N MET A 480 40.96 30.65 -3.55
CA MET A 480 41.36 29.53 -4.42
C MET A 480 40.13 28.80 -4.95
N LEU A 481 40.26 28.13 -6.10
CA LEU A 481 39.15 27.41 -6.72
C LEU A 481 38.95 26.07 -6.01
N GLN A 482 37.70 25.74 -5.65
CA GLN A 482 37.38 24.41 -5.15
C GLN A 482 37.67 23.35 -6.22
N ILE A 483 37.94 22.13 -5.80
CA ILE A 483 38.24 21.02 -6.71
C ILE A 483 37.00 20.19 -6.96
N GLU A 484 37.07 19.30 -7.93
CA GLU A 484 36.13 18.23 -8.17
C GLU A 484 36.85 16.89 -7.96
N ILE A 485 36.09 15.83 -7.64
CA ILE A 485 36.63 14.47 -7.51
C ILE A 485 35.98 13.61 -8.57
N PHE A 486 36.79 12.87 -9.31
CA PHE A 486 36.33 11.76 -10.13
C PHE A 486 36.69 10.46 -9.41
N TYR A 487 35.72 9.56 -9.25
CA TYR A 487 35.92 8.26 -8.61
C TYR A 487 35.74 7.15 -9.65
N MET A 488 36.56 6.11 -9.55
CA MET A 488 36.50 4.99 -10.47
C MET A 488 35.16 4.28 -10.33
N THR A 489 34.43 4.14 -11.44
CA THR A 489 33.22 3.31 -11.45
C THR A 489 33.66 1.87 -11.26
N LYS A 490 32.93 1.13 -10.42
CA LYS A 490 33.27 -0.23 -9.96
C LYS A 490 33.32 -1.22 -11.13
N SER A 491 34.39 -1.19 -11.91
CA SER A 491 34.76 -2.25 -12.85
C SER A 491 35.68 -3.24 -12.13
N THR A 492 35.81 -4.43 -12.68
CA THR A 492 36.80 -5.45 -12.33
C THR A 492 38.22 -4.93 -12.58
N PHE A 493 38.65 -3.99 -11.75
CA PHE A 493 40.01 -3.49 -11.72
C PHE A 493 40.86 -4.59 -11.06
N ASP A 494 41.32 -5.54 -11.87
CA ASP A 494 42.19 -6.62 -11.42
C ASP A 494 43.49 -6.01 -10.88
N SER A 495 43.65 -6.07 -9.57
CA SER A 495 44.80 -5.54 -8.84
C SER A 495 46.14 -6.09 -9.35
N SER A 496 46.15 -7.26 -9.99
CA SER A 496 47.37 -7.89 -10.54
C SER A 496 47.79 -7.33 -11.91
N VAL A 497 46.84 -6.78 -12.68
CA VAL A 497 47.09 -6.16 -13.99
C VAL A 497 47.62 -4.72 -13.82
N ASN A 498 47.21 -4.03 -12.75
CA ASN A 498 47.53 -2.62 -12.55
C ASN A 498 49.01 -2.33 -12.22
N ALA A 499 49.69 -3.11 -11.36
CA ALA A 499 51.10 -2.84 -11.03
C ALA A 499 52.02 -3.00 -12.25
N SER A 500 51.73 -4.03 -13.05
CA SER A 500 52.44 -4.30 -14.30
C SER A 500 52.18 -3.21 -15.35
N MET A 501 50.94 -2.74 -15.48
CA MET A 501 50.59 -1.69 -16.45
C MET A 501 51.08 -0.29 -16.06
N VAL A 502 51.17 0.03 -14.77
CA VAL A 502 51.80 1.28 -14.29
C VAL A 502 53.26 1.29 -14.70
N SER A 503 53.99 0.21 -14.43
CA SER A 503 55.41 0.10 -14.80
C SER A 503 55.63 0.15 -16.33
N ALA A 504 54.74 -0.46 -17.12
CA ALA A 504 54.75 -0.34 -18.59
C ALA A 504 54.52 1.10 -19.06
N MET A 505 53.62 1.83 -18.40
CA MET A 505 53.32 3.23 -18.73
C MET A 505 54.44 4.17 -18.31
N ASP A 506 55.09 3.94 -17.17
CA ASP A 506 56.26 4.72 -16.73
C ASP A 506 57.41 4.56 -17.73
N TRP A 507 57.63 3.33 -18.22
CA TRP A 507 58.54 3.11 -19.34
C TRP A 507 58.12 3.90 -20.58
N ALA A 508 56.84 3.86 -20.99
CA ALA A 508 56.35 4.54 -22.19
C ALA A 508 56.48 6.07 -22.09
N ARG A 509 56.25 6.66 -20.92
CA ARG A 509 56.44 8.09 -20.66
C ARG A 509 57.91 8.48 -20.74
N SER A 510 58.77 7.72 -20.07
CA SER A 510 60.21 7.93 -20.17
C SER A 510 60.70 7.79 -21.61
N PHE A 511 60.19 6.80 -22.34
CA PHE A 511 60.48 6.59 -23.75
C PHE A 511 59.98 7.75 -24.61
N ASN A 512 58.78 8.27 -24.35
CA ASN A 512 58.25 9.43 -25.04
C ASN A 512 59.12 10.68 -24.83
N ASP A 513 59.45 11.00 -23.58
CA ASP A 513 60.15 12.23 -23.22
C ASP A 513 61.60 12.24 -23.70
N ASN A 514 62.27 11.09 -23.59
CA ASN A 514 63.68 10.97 -23.99
C ASN A 514 63.81 10.69 -25.48
N VAL A 515 63.02 9.78 -26.04
CA VAL A 515 63.17 9.30 -27.42
C VAL A 515 62.19 10.00 -28.37
N ILE A 516 60.87 9.87 -28.17
CA ILE A 516 59.87 10.33 -29.17
C ILE A 516 59.94 11.85 -29.38
N THR A 517 59.89 12.65 -28.32
CA THR A 517 59.92 14.12 -28.41
C THR A 517 61.20 14.64 -29.07
N ASN A 518 62.29 13.86 -29.02
CA ASN A 518 63.58 14.19 -29.62
C ASN A 518 63.86 13.41 -30.92
N CYS A 519 62.92 12.63 -31.45
CA CYS A 519 63.10 11.77 -32.62
C CYS A 519 62.72 12.50 -33.92
N ASP A 520 63.59 12.44 -34.92
CA ASP A 520 63.23 12.84 -36.29
C ASP A 520 62.39 11.75 -36.96
N VAL A 521 61.07 11.98 -36.99
CA VAL A 521 60.09 11.04 -37.53
C VAL A 521 60.11 10.92 -39.07
N THR A 522 60.87 11.78 -39.77
CA THR A 522 61.16 11.60 -41.21
C THR A 522 62.23 10.52 -41.42
N GLY A 523 62.95 10.19 -40.34
CA GLY A 523 64.01 9.20 -40.28
C GLY A 523 65.21 9.58 -41.14
N VAL A 524 65.46 10.88 -41.31
CA VAL A 524 66.69 11.42 -41.92
C VAL A 524 67.82 11.37 -40.90
N ALA A 525 67.54 11.59 -39.61
CA ALA A 525 68.48 11.42 -38.50
C ALA A 525 67.98 10.37 -37.49
N ALA A 526 68.90 9.57 -36.94
CA ALA A 526 68.60 8.67 -35.83
C ALA A 526 68.47 9.47 -34.50
N PRO A 527 67.76 8.95 -33.49
CA PRO A 527 67.75 9.54 -32.14
C PRO A 527 69.17 9.71 -31.55
N ASN A 528 69.32 10.47 -30.46
CA ASN A 528 70.59 10.45 -29.74
C ASN A 528 70.70 9.12 -28.96
N VAL A 529 71.84 8.42 -29.06
CA VAL A 529 72.08 7.14 -28.36
C VAL A 529 71.89 7.28 -26.84
N SER A 530 72.33 8.40 -26.25
CA SER A 530 72.14 8.65 -24.80
C SER A 530 70.66 8.78 -24.40
N ASN A 531 69.82 9.32 -25.29
CA ASN A 531 68.38 9.39 -25.09
C ASN A 531 67.70 8.02 -25.22
N TRP A 532 68.26 7.11 -26.03
CA TRP A 532 67.77 5.74 -26.17
C TRP A 532 68.09 4.87 -24.95
N GLU A 533 69.23 5.12 -24.30
CA GLU A 533 69.66 4.37 -23.11
C GLU A 533 68.91 4.80 -21.83
N THR A 534 68.39 6.03 -21.75
CA THR A 534 67.72 6.51 -20.50
C THR A 534 66.43 5.73 -20.16
N PRO A 535 65.50 5.45 -21.10
CA PRO A 535 64.34 4.61 -20.82
C PRO A 535 64.70 3.13 -20.58
N PHE A 536 65.91 2.69 -20.94
CA PHE A 536 66.34 1.31 -20.78
C PHE A 536 66.61 0.94 -19.32
N ASP A 537 67.11 1.86 -18.50
CA ASP A 537 67.31 1.60 -17.06
C ASP A 537 66.00 1.15 -16.39
N LEU A 538 64.87 1.75 -16.79
CA LEU A 538 63.54 1.36 -16.32
C LEU A 538 63.10 -0.03 -16.82
N VAL A 539 63.52 -0.45 -18.02
CA VAL A 539 63.21 -1.79 -18.56
C VAL A 539 63.83 -2.89 -17.68
N THR A 540 65.03 -2.65 -17.14
CA THR A 540 65.72 -3.64 -16.29
C THR A 540 65.07 -3.83 -14.91
N GLU A 541 64.18 -2.92 -14.52
CA GLU A 541 63.44 -2.95 -13.26
C GLU A 541 62.01 -3.52 -13.43
N LEU A 542 61.56 -3.78 -14.67
CA LEU A 542 60.23 -4.33 -14.94
C LEU A 542 60.12 -5.79 -14.51
N ASP A 543 58.96 -6.17 -13.95
CA ASP A 543 58.65 -7.57 -13.69
C ASP A 543 58.38 -8.35 -15.00
N GLN A 544 58.47 -9.68 -14.92
CA GLN A 544 58.33 -10.55 -16.10
C GLN A 544 56.95 -10.45 -16.76
N THR A 545 55.90 -10.16 -15.98
CA THR A 545 54.54 -10.02 -16.49
C THR A 545 54.43 -8.77 -17.37
N THR A 546 54.98 -7.66 -16.90
CA THR A 546 55.06 -6.39 -17.60
C THR A 546 55.88 -6.48 -18.87
N LEU A 547 57.04 -7.13 -18.78
CA LEU A 547 57.91 -7.34 -19.92
C LEU A 547 57.20 -8.17 -21.00
N ASN A 548 56.53 -9.25 -20.63
CA ASN A 548 55.74 -10.06 -21.56
C ASN A 548 54.60 -9.26 -22.19
N TYR A 549 53.95 -8.36 -21.45
CA TYR A 549 52.92 -7.48 -21.98
C TYR A 549 53.49 -6.54 -23.05
N LEU A 550 54.58 -5.83 -22.74
CA LEU A 550 55.27 -4.94 -23.70
C LEU A 550 55.78 -5.69 -24.93
N ILE A 551 56.28 -6.93 -24.78
CA ILE A 551 56.75 -7.77 -25.90
C ILE A 551 55.63 -8.11 -26.89
N ASN A 552 54.42 -8.34 -26.40
CA ASN A 552 53.30 -8.80 -27.21
C ASN A 552 52.37 -7.66 -27.67
N LEU A 553 52.54 -6.45 -27.11
CA LEU A 553 51.73 -5.31 -27.50
C LEU A 553 51.98 -4.93 -28.97
N ALA A 554 50.89 -4.66 -29.71
CA ALA A 554 50.96 -4.21 -31.08
C ALA A 554 51.25 -2.70 -31.11
N GLY A 555 52.28 -2.29 -31.85
CA GLY A 555 52.59 -0.86 -32.03
C GLY A 555 51.59 -0.18 -32.97
N ASN A 556 51.08 0.98 -32.58
CA ASN A 556 50.23 1.83 -33.40
C ASN A 556 50.67 3.30 -33.30
N ARG A 557 51.08 3.90 -34.42
CA ARG A 557 51.61 5.28 -34.47
C ARG A 557 50.62 6.32 -33.96
N ASP A 558 49.34 6.11 -34.27
CA ASP A 558 48.26 7.02 -33.92
C ASP A 558 47.45 6.50 -32.70
N GLY A 559 47.97 5.47 -32.03
CA GLY A 559 47.36 4.86 -30.86
C GLY A 559 47.63 5.62 -29.56
N ASN A 560 47.29 4.98 -28.44
CA ASN A 560 47.59 5.52 -27.11
C ASN A 560 49.11 5.60 -26.86
N LEU A 561 49.55 6.23 -25.76
CA LEU A 561 50.97 6.46 -25.51
C LEU A 561 51.81 5.17 -25.55
N LEU A 562 51.27 4.06 -25.05
CA LEU A 562 51.95 2.78 -24.99
C LEU A 562 52.12 2.15 -26.38
N GLU A 563 51.04 2.12 -27.16
CA GLU A 563 51.06 1.62 -28.55
C GLU A 563 51.96 2.49 -29.43
N LYS A 564 51.92 3.82 -29.23
CA LYS A 564 52.78 4.79 -29.91
C LYS A 564 54.24 4.56 -29.57
N SER A 565 54.55 4.33 -28.29
CA SER A 565 55.90 4.02 -27.82
C SER A 565 56.44 2.72 -28.42
N ILE A 566 55.62 1.66 -28.45
CA ILE A 566 55.99 0.40 -29.11
C ILE A 566 56.19 0.59 -30.62
N TRP A 567 55.36 1.40 -31.29
CA TRP A 567 55.54 1.69 -32.71
C TRP A 567 56.87 2.38 -33.00
N TYR A 568 57.23 3.42 -32.23
CA TYR A 568 58.50 4.12 -32.40
C TYR A 568 59.70 3.23 -32.02
N TYR A 569 59.56 2.41 -30.97
CA TYR A 569 60.56 1.43 -30.60
C TYR A 569 60.84 0.44 -31.75
N ASP A 570 59.80 -0.17 -32.31
CA ASP A 570 59.91 -1.11 -33.42
C ASP A 570 60.47 -0.43 -34.68
N TYR A 571 60.07 0.82 -34.95
CA TYR A 571 60.60 1.62 -36.06
C TYR A 571 62.11 1.89 -35.91
N ILE A 572 62.57 2.29 -34.73
CA ILE A 572 63.98 2.61 -34.49
C ILE A 572 64.84 1.34 -34.60
N ILE A 573 64.40 0.21 -34.02
CA ILE A 573 65.12 -1.06 -34.12
C ILE A 573 65.10 -1.60 -35.56
N SER A 574 63.98 -1.51 -36.28
CA SER A 574 63.91 -1.99 -37.67
C SER A 574 64.79 -1.19 -38.63
N LYS A 575 64.93 0.13 -38.40
CA LYS A 575 65.67 1.04 -39.28
C LYS A 575 67.14 1.23 -38.88
N TYR A 576 67.43 1.21 -37.58
CA TYR A 576 68.74 1.56 -37.02
C TYR A 576 69.32 0.49 -36.08
N GLY A 577 68.74 -0.72 -36.03
CA GLY A 577 69.12 -1.79 -35.07
C GLY A 577 70.52 -2.39 -35.22
N ASP A 578 71.42 -1.79 -36.02
CA ASP A 578 72.86 -2.05 -35.94
C ASP A 578 73.56 -1.13 -34.93
N THR A 579 72.92 -0.01 -34.57
CA THR A 579 73.41 0.98 -33.60
C THR A 579 72.69 0.90 -32.25
N TYR A 580 71.42 0.48 -32.25
CA TYR A 580 70.58 0.41 -31.04
C TYR A 580 70.35 -1.02 -30.60
N VAL A 581 70.48 -1.27 -29.30
CA VAL A 581 70.20 -2.57 -28.69
C VAL A 581 68.68 -2.76 -28.57
N ASN A 582 68.21 -3.96 -28.89
CA ASN A 582 66.81 -4.37 -28.73
C ASN A 582 66.54 -4.85 -27.29
N TYR A 583 66.39 -3.91 -26.37
CA TYR A 583 66.20 -4.16 -24.95
C TYR A 583 64.90 -4.88 -24.54
N LEU A 584 63.83 -4.76 -25.33
CA LEU A 584 62.58 -5.50 -25.12
C LEU A 584 62.61 -6.91 -25.74
N ASP A 585 63.69 -7.31 -26.43
CA ASP A 585 63.78 -8.59 -27.14
C ASP A 585 62.61 -8.87 -28.12
N ARG A 586 61.99 -7.81 -28.65
CA ARG A 586 60.86 -7.92 -29.59
C ARG A 586 61.33 -8.48 -30.94
N ASN A 587 60.54 -9.38 -31.54
CA ASN A 587 60.86 -9.97 -32.84
C ASN A 587 60.56 -9.00 -33.99
N ILE A 588 61.54 -8.18 -34.35
CA ILE A 588 61.39 -7.09 -35.33
C ILE A 588 62.20 -7.41 -36.59
N SER A 589 61.54 -7.38 -37.74
CA SER A 589 62.21 -7.54 -39.04
C SER A 589 62.94 -6.25 -39.43
N LYS A 590 64.24 -6.32 -39.70
CA LYS A 590 65.02 -5.17 -40.20
C LYS A 590 64.48 -4.73 -41.56
N SER A 591 64.18 -3.45 -41.71
CA SER A 591 63.86 -2.90 -43.03
C SER A 591 65.17 -2.73 -43.79
N ASN A 592 65.30 -3.37 -44.96
CA ASN A 592 66.37 -2.98 -45.90
C ASN A 592 66.20 -1.49 -46.22
N PRO A 593 67.29 -0.71 -46.36
CA PRO A 593 67.18 0.69 -46.70
C PRO A 593 66.46 0.82 -48.04
N ILE A 594 65.18 1.21 -47.98
CA ILE A 594 64.50 1.73 -49.15
C ILE A 594 65.21 3.04 -49.44
N ASN A 595 65.96 3.09 -50.53
CA ASN A 595 66.42 4.34 -51.12
C ASN A 595 65.17 5.15 -51.51
N ILE A 596 64.60 5.85 -50.54
CA ILE A 596 63.69 6.95 -50.80
C ILE A 596 64.59 7.99 -51.45
N ILE A 597 64.46 8.13 -52.77
CA ILE A 597 65.01 9.29 -53.47
C ILE A 597 64.37 10.50 -52.81
N ASN A 598 65.16 11.22 -52.03
CA ASN A 598 64.80 12.44 -51.36
C ASN A 598 64.18 13.38 -52.40
N SER A 599 62.88 13.62 -52.32
CA SER A 599 62.15 14.55 -53.19
C SER A 599 62.39 15.99 -52.73
N ALA A 600 63.66 16.38 -52.71
CA ALA A 600 64.13 17.74 -52.49
C ALA A 600 65.01 18.23 -53.66
N ASN A 601 64.97 17.54 -54.81
CA ASN A 601 65.63 17.99 -56.04
C ASN A 601 64.58 18.42 -57.06
N GLU A 602 64.62 19.70 -57.44
CA GLU A 602 63.76 20.36 -58.44
C GLU A 602 63.83 19.75 -59.86
N ASN A 603 64.62 18.69 -60.06
CA ASN A 603 64.84 18.05 -61.36
C ASN A 603 63.97 16.81 -61.63
N ILE A 604 62.99 16.47 -60.77
CA ILE A 604 62.08 15.32 -60.99
C ILE A 604 60.84 15.70 -61.82
N ILE A 605 60.46 16.98 -61.85
CA ILE A 605 59.31 17.47 -62.62
C ILE A 605 59.44 17.24 -64.15
N PRO A 606 60.62 17.46 -64.80
CA PRO A 606 60.75 17.20 -66.23
C PRO A 606 60.61 15.72 -66.61
N LEU A 607 60.98 14.78 -65.73
CA LEU A 607 60.96 13.34 -66.04
C LEU A 607 59.53 12.77 -66.05
N ILE A 608 58.69 13.23 -65.12
CA ILE A 608 57.27 12.84 -65.05
C ILE A 608 56.50 13.42 -66.25
N VAL A 609 56.85 14.62 -66.72
CA VAL A 609 56.27 15.26 -67.92
C VAL A 609 56.66 14.52 -69.20
N ILE A 610 57.88 14.00 -69.31
CA ILE A 610 58.32 13.23 -70.49
C ILE A 610 57.58 11.88 -70.60
N VAL A 611 57.39 11.17 -69.49
CA VAL A 611 56.68 9.87 -69.50
C VAL A 611 55.18 10.05 -69.81
N SER A 612 54.58 11.15 -69.35
CA SER A 612 53.17 11.46 -69.66
C SER A 612 52.95 11.94 -71.10
N LEU A 613 53.91 12.65 -71.72
CA LEU A 613 53.85 13.04 -73.14
C LEU A 613 54.00 11.87 -74.14
N VAL A 614 54.79 10.84 -73.79
CA VAL A 614 54.93 9.62 -74.62
C VAL A 614 53.64 8.77 -74.58
N SER A 615 52.90 8.86 -73.48
CA SER A 615 51.62 8.16 -73.29
C SER A 615 50.46 8.81 -74.08
N VAL A 616 50.46 10.15 -74.20
CA VAL A 616 49.42 10.88 -74.95
C VAL A 616 49.64 10.79 -76.47
N SER A 617 50.89 10.74 -76.94
CA SER A 617 51.22 10.62 -78.37
C SER A 617 50.91 9.23 -78.96
N THR A 618 51.01 8.16 -78.16
CA THR A 618 50.60 6.80 -78.57
C THR A 618 49.08 6.65 -78.67
N ILE A 619 48.32 7.25 -77.75
CA ILE A 619 46.85 7.25 -77.79
C ILE A 619 46.33 8.13 -78.94
N GLY A 620 46.90 9.33 -79.15
CA GLY A 620 46.53 10.20 -80.26
C GLY A 620 46.83 9.60 -81.65
N GLY A 621 47.97 8.90 -81.79
CA GLY A 621 48.33 8.18 -83.01
C GLY A 621 47.35 7.04 -83.37
N TYR A 622 46.87 6.30 -82.36
CA TYR A 622 45.89 5.23 -82.55
C TYR A 622 44.56 5.75 -83.10
N PHE A 623 44.04 6.87 -82.56
CA PHE A 623 42.79 7.47 -83.05
C PHE A 623 42.93 8.11 -84.44
N PHE A 624 44.08 8.71 -84.76
CA PHE A 624 44.33 9.28 -86.09
C PHE A 624 44.41 8.22 -87.19
N ILE A 625 45.06 7.08 -86.92
CA ILE A 625 45.14 5.96 -87.88
C ILE A 625 43.77 5.28 -88.05
N ARG A 626 42.97 5.15 -86.98
CA ARG A 626 41.62 4.59 -87.05
C ARG A 626 40.67 5.45 -87.88
N LYS A 627 40.69 6.78 -87.70
CA LYS A 627 39.82 7.70 -88.46
C LYS A 627 40.10 7.71 -89.96
N ARG A 628 41.32 7.38 -90.38
CA ARG A 628 41.72 7.31 -91.80
C ARG A 628 41.36 5.99 -92.49
N LYS A 629 40.88 4.98 -91.75
CA LYS A 629 40.37 3.72 -92.32
C LYS A 629 38.84 3.68 -92.45
N GLU A 630 38.15 4.69 -91.93
CA GLU A 630 36.68 4.84 -92.00
C GLU A 630 36.25 5.97 -92.97
N GLN A 631 37.19 6.55 -93.73
CA GLN A 631 36.98 7.37 -94.93
C GLN A 631 37.69 6.71 -96.10
#